data_AF-A0A444IY40-F1
#
_entry.id   AF-A0A444IY40-F1
#
_cell.length_a   1.000
_cell.length_b   1.000
_cell.length_c   1.000
_cell.angle_alpha   90.00
_cell.angle_beta   90.00
_cell.angle_gamma   90.00
#
_symmetry.space_group_name_H-M   'P 1'
#
loop_
_entity.id
_entity.type
_entity.pdbx_description
1 polymer ?
#
loop_
_entity_poly.entity_id
_entity_poly.type
_entity_poly.pdbx_seq_one_letter_code
_entity_poly.pdbx_strand_id
1 'polypeptide(L)'
;MKKNMLSKPIIYSTLVLVLFSLVLYQITGNPEATIWSSLGVIIMGILRTIQWIIAMTLALLACLAFLFAIFFGAVALFDKKTSAKMYGNLKTLLFSWFPSFTGQCCCSTSPQSFQEEVSTEAATEVLAMKQECEAMNTEINNVREHLHTTRQVLTDKIDQLGSRIENLEAMTTDMASKQQLDDTSHQVQDAVDSLSGIQNAVSALQNSVEQTEGKQQEISPDKILGDLPQRVQTLEEQQNAVEAPEPVDISPIKDDINAMQSELAQVKEKADKALLAAIKNTAAPAASQAVQALQEEAPESTPEPASTLQSAPQSVPTPAVSEEEKGEHRIFSYFDEPADKEKLAELVASTLGKDMSYKHVLNFLVKEFGPIKGKIISSHPSLSKDYIRQCRKNH
;
A
#
# COMPACT_ATOMS: atom_id res chain seq x y z
N MET A 1 34.49 -5.29 31.16
CA MET A 1 33.58 -6.37 30.69
C MET A 1 32.15 -5.85 30.60
N LYS A 2 31.61 -5.63 29.40
CA LYS A 2 30.24 -5.10 29.14
C LYS A 2 29.19 -6.20 29.31
N LYS A 3 28.58 -6.34 30.50
CA LYS A 3 27.60 -7.40 30.81
C LYS A 3 26.16 -7.20 30.29
N ASN A 4 25.85 -6.14 29.53
CA ASN A 4 24.45 -5.79 29.19
C ASN A 4 24.12 -5.65 27.69
N MET A 5 25.01 -6.02 26.76
CA MET A 5 24.73 -5.85 25.32
C MET A 5 23.87 -6.96 24.70
N LEU A 6 23.76 -8.13 25.33
CA LEU A 6 22.99 -9.27 24.79
C LEU A 6 21.60 -9.43 25.43
N SER A 7 21.35 -8.87 26.61
CA SER A 7 20.07 -9.04 27.32
C SER A 7 18.92 -8.29 26.62
N LYS A 8 19.22 -7.11 26.06
CA LYS A 8 18.23 -6.28 25.35
C LYS A 8 17.64 -6.99 24.11
N PRO A 9 18.43 -7.53 23.16
CA PRO A 9 17.85 -8.19 21.99
C PRO A 9 17.06 -9.46 22.35
N ILE A 10 17.43 -10.18 23.40
CA ILE A 10 16.69 -11.38 23.86
C ILE A 10 15.30 -10.98 24.39
N ILE A 11 15.22 -9.91 25.18
CA ILE A 11 13.95 -9.41 25.71
C ILE A 11 13.05 -8.93 24.57
N TYR A 12 13.59 -8.20 23.59
CA TYR A 12 12.80 -7.76 22.44
C TYR A 12 12.32 -8.93 21.57
N SER A 13 13.16 -9.93 21.33
CA SER A 13 12.78 -11.12 20.57
C SER A 13 11.63 -11.88 21.26
N THR A 14 11.73 -12.06 22.58
CA THR A 14 10.67 -12.71 23.37
C THR A 14 9.36 -11.93 23.31
N LEU A 15 9.43 -10.60 23.39
CA LEU A 15 8.25 -9.73 23.33
C LEU A 15 7.57 -9.76 21.96
N VAL A 16 8.34 -9.77 20.87
CA VAL A 16 7.83 -9.92 19.50
C VAL A 16 7.18 -11.28 19.31
N LEU A 17 7.77 -12.35 19.85
CA LEU A 17 7.25 -13.71 19.72
C LEU A 17 5.93 -13.89 20.49
N VAL A 18 5.81 -13.28 21.68
CA VAL A 18 4.55 -13.23 22.44
C VAL A 18 3.49 -12.43 21.70
N LEU A 19 3.84 -11.27 21.14
CA LEU A 19 2.91 -10.45 20.35
C LEU A 19 2.40 -11.22 19.13
N PHE A 20 3.29 -11.88 18.39
CA PHE A 20 2.93 -12.67 17.22
C PHE A 20 2.06 -13.88 17.58
N SER A 21 2.37 -14.58 18.67
CA SER A 21 1.56 -15.69 19.18
C SER A 21 0.16 -15.23 19.59
N LEU A 22 0.05 -14.05 20.19
CA LEU A 22 -1.24 -13.44 20.55
C LEU A 22 -2.07 -13.13 19.29
N VAL A 23 -1.45 -12.57 18.25
CA VAL A 23 -2.12 -12.29 16.97
C VAL A 23 -2.60 -13.59 16.31
N LEU A 24 -1.77 -14.64 16.28
CA LEU A 24 -2.17 -15.94 15.74
C LEU A 24 -3.31 -16.59 16.53
N TYR A 25 -3.30 -16.47 17.86
CA TYR A 25 -4.38 -16.97 18.72
C TYR A 25 -5.71 -16.26 18.40
N GLN A 26 -5.67 -14.95 18.17
CA GLN A 26 -6.87 -14.18 17.82
C GLN A 26 -7.39 -14.50 16.42
N ILE A 27 -6.51 -14.77 15.45
CA ILE A 27 -6.89 -15.14 14.07
C ILE A 27 -7.52 -16.54 14.05
N THR A 28 -6.98 -17.49 14.81
CA THR A 28 -7.46 -18.88 14.82
C THR A 28 -8.77 -19.07 15.58
N GLY A 29 -9.12 -18.17 16.50
CA GLY A 29 -10.32 -18.27 17.33
C GLY A 29 -11.64 -17.84 16.66
N ASN A 30 -11.61 -17.18 15.50
CA ASN A 30 -12.83 -16.67 14.83
C ASN A 30 -12.79 -16.87 13.30
N PRO A 31 -13.21 -18.05 12.80
CA PRO A 31 -13.20 -18.35 11.36
C PRO A 31 -14.28 -17.62 10.55
N GLU A 32 -15.24 -16.92 11.17
CA GLU A 32 -16.40 -16.33 10.49
C GLU A 32 -16.31 -14.80 10.25
N ALA A 33 -15.21 -14.14 10.65
CA ALA A 33 -15.12 -12.68 10.57
C ALA A 33 -14.58 -12.21 9.20
N THR A 34 -15.45 -11.63 8.38
CA THR A 34 -15.10 -10.86 7.18
C THR A 34 -14.07 -9.77 7.52
N ILE A 35 -13.11 -9.51 6.62
CA ILE A 35 -11.91 -8.69 6.85
C ILE A 35 -12.20 -7.32 7.52
N TRP A 36 -13.33 -6.68 7.19
CA TRP A 36 -13.75 -5.40 7.80
C TRP A 36 -14.34 -5.52 9.21
N SER A 37 -15.06 -6.61 9.51
CA SER A 37 -15.48 -6.94 10.88
C SER A 37 -14.27 -7.33 11.75
N SER A 38 -13.26 -7.96 11.14
CA SER A 38 -12.05 -8.41 11.84
C SER A 38 -11.26 -7.26 12.47
N LEU A 39 -11.21 -6.08 11.85
CA LEU A 39 -10.47 -4.93 12.39
C LEU A 39 -11.08 -4.45 13.72
N GLY A 40 -12.41 -4.38 13.80
CA GLY A 40 -13.12 -4.01 15.03
C GLY A 40 -12.90 -5.01 16.15
N VAL A 41 -12.95 -6.30 15.83
CA VAL A 41 -12.70 -7.39 16.79
C VAL A 41 -11.25 -7.37 17.29
N ILE A 42 -10.28 -7.07 16.43
CA ILE A 42 -8.86 -6.96 16.81
C ILE A 42 -8.66 -5.77 17.76
N ILE A 43 -9.21 -4.59 17.44
CA ILE A 43 -9.08 -3.40 18.31
C ILE A 43 -9.76 -3.65 19.67
N MET A 44 -10.97 -4.19 19.67
CA MET A 44 -11.69 -4.52 20.90
C MET A 44 -10.95 -5.60 21.72
N GLY A 45 -10.33 -6.58 21.04
CA GLY A 45 -9.48 -7.59 21.65
C GLY A 45 -8.23 -7.02 22.31
N ILE A 46 -7.55 -6.08 21.64
CA ILE A 46 -6.37 -5.38 22.21
C ILE A 46 -6.78 -4.58 23.45
N LEU A 47 -7.85 -3.79 23.38
CA LEU A 47 -8.35 -3.00 24.51
C LEU A 47 -8.72 -3.88 25.70
N ARG A 48 -9.40 -5.01 25.44
CA ARG A 48 -9.75 -5.99 26.49
C ARG A 48 -8.52 -6.65 27.11
N THR A 49 -7.49 -6.92 26.31
CA THR A 49 -6.22 -7.48 26.79
C THR A 49 -5.49 -6.46 27.67
N ILE A 50 -5.45 -5.19 27.26
CA ILE A 50 -4.88 -4.09 28.07
C ILE A 50 -5.65 -3.96 29.39
N GLN A 51 -6.98 -3.97 29.34
CA GLN A 51 -7.82 -3.92 30.55
C GLN A 51 -7.53 -5.10 31.49
N TRP A 52 -7.38 -6.31 30.95
CA TRP A 52 -7.03 -7.49 31.75
C TRP A 52 -5.65 -7.37 32.39
N ILE A 53 -4.65 -6.88 31.65
CA ILE A 53 -3.30 -6.63 32.19
C ILE A 53 -3.35 -5.61 33.32
N ILE A 54 -4.09 -4.52 33.15
CA ILE A 54 -4.27 -3.49 34.19
C ILE A 54 -4.94 -4.10 35.43
N ALA A 55 -6.03 -4.85 35.25
CA ALA A 55 -6.73 -5.50 36.35
C ALA A 55 -5.84 -6.49 37.11
N MET A 56 -5.06 -7.31 36.39
CA MET A 56 -4.12 -8.27 36.98
C MET A 56 -3.00 -7.55 37.74
N THR A 57 -2.46 -6.47 37.16
CA THR A 57 -1.44 -5.64 37.80
C THR A 57 -1.96 -5.01 39.10
N LEU A 58 -3.18 -4.45 39.08
CA LEU A 58 -3.82 -3.88 40.27
C LEU A 58 -4.09 -4.94 41.35
N ALA A 59 -4.56 -6.12 40.95
CA ALA A 59 -4.79 -7.24 41.87
C ALA A 59 -3.48 -7.70 42.54
N LEU A 60 -2.39 -7.79 41.77
CA LEU A 60 -1.07 -8.14 42.27
C LEU A 60 -0.56 -7.07 43.26
N LEU A 61 -0.74 -5.79 42.92
CA LEU A 61 -0.33 -4.67 43.78
C LEU A 61 -1.11 -4.65 45.11
N ALA A 62 -2.42 -4.93 45.06
CA ALA A 62 -3.24 -5.10 46.26
C ALA A 62 -2.80 -6.30 47.12
N CYS A 63 -2.47 -7.43 46.49
CA CYS A 63 -1.95 -8.61 47.17
C CYS A 63 -0.61 -8.31 47.87
N LEU A 64 0.32 -7.65 47.18
CA LEU A 64 1.59 -7.23 47.78
C LEU A 64 1.39 -6.24 48.94
N ALA A 65 0.50 -5.27 48.79
CA ALA A 65 0.18 -4.33 49.87
C ALA A 65 -0.35 -5.06 51.11
N PHE A 66 -1.21 -6.06 50.94
CA PHE A 66 -1.72 -6.89 52.02
C PHE A 66 -0.61 -7.71 52.70
N LEU A 67 0.27 -8.35 51.92
CA LEU A 67 1.41 -9.09 52.46
C LEU A 67 2.37 -8.19 53.24
N PHE A 68 2.66 -6.99 52.72
CA PHE A 68 3.46 -6.00 53.45
C PHE A 68 2.79 -5.54 54.73
N ALA A 69 1.48 -5.30 54.72
CA ALA A 69 0.74 -4.91 55.91
C ALA A 69 0.82 -5.98 57.02
N ILE A 70 0.64 -7.27 56.68
CA ILE A 70 0.81 -8.37 57.62
C ILE A 70 2.24 -8.45 58.13
N PHE A 71 3.22 -8.37 57.23
CA PHE A 71 4.64 -8.43 57.58
C PHE A 71 5.04 -7.31 58.54
N PHE A 72 4.70 -6.05 58.23
CA PHE A 72 4.99 -4.92 59.11
C PHE A 72 4.18 -4.97 60.41
N GLY A 73 2.94 -5.47 60.38
CA GLY A 73 2.15 -5.71 61.58
C GLY A 73 2.84 -6.70 62.52
N ALA A 74 3.33 -7.82 61.99
CA ALA A 74 4.08 -8.80 62.77
C ALA A 74 5.38 -8.22 63.32
N VAL A 75 6.18 -7.53 62.50
CA VAL A 75 7.45 -6.92 62.95
C VAL A 75 7.21 -5.81 63.98
N ALA A 76 6.15 -5.01 63.83
CA ALA A 76 5.82 -3.94 64.77
C ALA A 76 5.42 -4.47 66.16
N LEU A 77 4.87 -5.69 66.25
CA LEU A 77 4.59 -6.37 67.52
C LEU A 77 5.87 -6.83 68.23
N PHE A 78 6.92 -7.19 67.49
CA PHE A 78 8.21 -7.60 68.06
C PHE A 78 9.14 -6.43 68.36
N ASP A 79 9.29 -5.49 67.42
CA ASP A 79 10.10 -4.29 67.58
C ASP A 79 9.62 -3.16 66.66
N LYS A 80 8.95 -2.18 67.30
CA LYS A 80 8.41 -1.00 66.63
C LYS A 80 9.47 -0.14 65.94
N LYS A 81 10.70 -0.07 66.47
CA LYS A 81 11.79 0.75 65.88
C LYS A 81 12.32 0.09 64.60
N THR A 82 12.49 -1.23 64.62
CA THR A 82 12.94 -1.99 63.45
C THR A 82 11.89 -1.94 62.33
N SER A 83 10.60 -2.06 62.65
CA SER A 83 9.51 -1.91 61.66
C SER A 83 9.52 -0.54 60.99
N ALA A 84 9.70 0.55 61.76
CA ALA A 84 9.72 1.91 61.21
C ALA A 84 10.91 2.13 60.25
N LYS A 85 12.08 1.58 60.60
CA LYS A 85 13.28 1.65 59.74
C LYS A 85 13.10 0.87 58.44
N MET A 86 12.57 -0.35 58.51
CA MET A 86 12.30 -1.18 57.32
C MET A 86 11.24 -0.57 56.41
N TYR A 87 10.17 0.00 56.98
CA TYR A 87 9.15 0.72 56.20
C TYR A 87 9.72 1.97 55.53
N GLY A 88 10.57 2.73 56.23
CA GLY A 88 11.28 3.88 55.66
C GLY A 88 12.10 3.49 54.43
N ASN A 89 12.89 2.42 54.52
CA ASN A 89 13.69 1.91 53.39
C ASN A 89 12.81 1.43 52.23
N LEU A 90 11.72 0.69 52.51
CA LEU A 90 10.78 0.24 51.49
C LEU A 90 10.12 1.43 50.79
N LYS A 91 9.71 2.46 51.54
CA LYS A 91 9.15 3.69 51.00
C LYS A 91 10.13 4.36 50.05
N THR A 92 11.38 4.54 50.45
CA THR A 92 12.43 5.13 49.60
C THR A 92 12.67 4.31 48.34
N LEU A 93 12.70 2.97 48.45
CA LEU A 93 12.83 2.08 47.30
C LEU A 93 11.63 2.19 46.34
N LEU A 94 10.40 2.16 46.86
CA LEU A 94 9.18 2.34 46.07
C LEU A 94 9.18 3.67 45.32
N PHE A 95 9.48 4.77 46.01
CA PHE A 95 9.56 6.10 45.37
C PHE A 95 10.71 6.21 44.38
N SER A 96 11.85 5.54 44.63
CA SER A 96 12.96 5.52 43.66
C SER A 96 12.63 4.73 42.39
N TRP A 97 11.73 3.75 42.48
CA TRP A 97 11.37 2.88 41.36
C TRP A 97 10.22 3.42 40.50
N PHE A 98 9.48 4.42 41.00
CA PHE A 98 8.56 5.25 40.23
C PHE A 98 9.24 6.57 39.85
N PRO A 99 10.11 6.59 38.82
CA PRO A 99 10.72 7.84 38.38
C PRO A 99 9.63 8.77 37.83
N SER A 100 9.42 9.88 38.53
CA SER A 100 8.90 11.13 37.96
C SER A 100 7.41 11.26 37.63
N PHE A 101 6.50 10.45 38.19
CA PHE A 101 5.07 10.77 38.09
C PHE A 101 4.62 11.88 39.04
N THR A 102 5.40 12.16 40.09
CA THR A 102 5.20 13.34 40.94
C THR A 102 6.04 14.47 40.38
N GLY A 103 5.37 15.40 39.70
CA GLY A 103 5.96 16.66 39.24
C GLY A 103 6.86 17.28 40.32
N GLN A 104 8.02 17.70 39.87
CA GLN A 104 9.11 18.34 40.58
C GLN A 104 8.63 19.41 41.58
N CYS A 105 8.36 19.00 42.82
CA CYS A 105 8.08 19.92 43.92
C CYS A 105 9.39 20.19 44.64
N CYS A 106 9.96 21.36 44.38
CA CYS A 106 11.20 21.86 44.94
C CYS A 106 11.15 21.90 46.48
N CYS A 107 11.84 20.97 47.14
CA CYS A 107 12.20 21.09 48.55
C CYS A 107 13.71 20.92 48.67
N SER A 108 14.41 22.05 48.61
CA SER A 108 15.85 22.16 48.80
C SER A 108 16.21 21.90 50.27
N THR A 109 16.62 20.68 50.58
CA THR A 109 17.31 20.39 51.84
C THR A 109 18.81 20.58 51.65
N SER A 110 19.31 21.69 52.19
CA SER A 110 20.72 22.03 52.36
C SER A 110 21.40 21.05 53.32
N PRO A 111 22.61 20.54 53.00
CA PRO A 111 23.51 19.98 54.00
C PRO A 111 24.61 20.97 54.37
N GLN A 112 24.84 21.00 55.67
CA GLN A 112 25.67 21.91 56.46
C GLN A 112 27.14 21.49 56.45
N SER A 113 28.00 22.51 56.51
CA SER A 113 29.45 22.49 56.55
C SER A 113 30.08 21.67 57.68
N PHE A 114 31.13 20.91 57.36
CA PHE A 114 32.24 20.65 58.28
C PHE A 114 33.55 20.94 57.52
N GLN A 115 34.33 21.85 58.10
CA GLN A 115 35.60 22.36 57.61
C GLN A 115 36.69 21.71 58.47
N GLU A 116 37.56 20.91 57.87
CA GLU A 116 38.75 20.36 58.52
C GLU A 116 39.95 20.55 57.58
N GLU A 117 41.08 20.86 58.20
CA GLU A 117 42.19 21.65 57.70
C GLU A 117 43.36 20.74 57.25
N VAL A 118 44.12 21.23 56.27
CA VAL A 118 45.52 20.86 55.92
C VAL A 118 45.77 19.50 55.24
N SER A 119 46.00 19.54 53.91
CA SER A 119 47.18 18.90 53.31
C SER A 119 47.49 19.52 51.95
N THR A 120 48.72 20.01 51.78
CA THR A 120 49.22 20.78 50.63
C THR A 120 49.40 19.96 49.34
N GLU A 121 49.09 18.66 49.37
CA GLU A 121 49.01 17.78 48.18
C GLU A 121 47.63 17.85 47.48
N ALA A 122 46.59 18.31 48.19
CA ALA A 122 45.22 18.40 47.68
C ALA A 122 45.02 19.54 46.66
N ALA A 123 45.92 20.53 46.59
CA ALA A 123 45.79 21.65 45.66
C ALA A 123 45.91 21.22 44.19
N THR A 124 46.70 20.19 43.90
CA THR A 124 46.87 19.63 42.56
C THR A 124 45.66 18.78 42.13
N GLU A 125 45.08 18.00 43.03
CA GLU A 125 43.85 17.23 42.76
C GLU A 125 42.63 18.15 42.60
N VAL A 126 42.54 19.24 43.36
CA VAL A 126 41.46 20.24 43.22
C VAL A 126 41.50 20.94 41.87
N LEU A 127 42.69 21.20 41.30
CA LEU A 127 42.81 21.77 39.95
C LEU A 127 42.43 20.76 38.85
N ALA A 128 42.81 19.49 38.99
CA ALA A 128 42.39 18.43 38.06
C ALA A 128 40.87 18.22 38.10
N MET A 129 40.27 18.19 39.30
CA MET A 129 38.83 18.04 39.47
C MET A 129 38.05 19.25 38.94
N LYS A 130 38.60 20.47 39.06
CA LYS A 130 38.01 21.66 38.46
C LYS A 130 38.00 21.59 36.93
N GLN A 131 39.07 21.10 36.33
CA GLN A 131 39.16 20.91 34.88
C GLN A 131 38.17 19.84 34.38
N GLU A 132 37.99 18.73 35.12
CA GLU A 132 36.96 17.73 34.80
C GLU A 132 35.54 18.28 34.96
N CYS A 133 35.28 19.12 35.96
CA CYS A 133 33.98 19.78 36.11
C CYS A 133 33.69 20.75 34.95
N GLU A 134 34.69 21.50 34.48
CA GLU A 134 34.55 22.38 33.32
C GLU A 134 34.28 21.58 32.04
N ALA A 135 34.96 20.45 31.84
CA ALA A 135 34.71 19.53 30.73
C ALA A 135 33.31 18.88 30.79
N MET A 136 32.87 18.45 31.98
CA MET A 136 31.52 17.91 32.15
C MET A 136 30.45 18.97 31.88
N ASN A 137 30.69 20.22 32.29
CA ASN A 137 29.75 21.31 32.05
C ASN A 137 29.61 21.64 30.55
N THR A 138 30.69 21.54 29.76
CA THR A 138 30.60 21.70 28.30
C THR A 138 29.84 20.55 27.65
N GLU A 139 30.05 19.30 28.10
CA GLU A 139 29.25 18.16 27.63
C GLU A 139 27.76 18.30 27.95
N ILE A 140 27.42 18.75 29.16
CA ILE A 140 26.02 19.00 29.57
C ILE A 140 25.38 20.08 28.69
N ASN A 141 26.11 21.15 28.37
CA ASN A 141 25.62 22.20 27.48
C ASN A 141 25.40 21.68 26.05
N ASN A 142 26.33 20.87 25.52
CA ASN A 142 26.17 20.24 24.21
C ASN A 142 24.95 19.30 24.17
N VAL A 143 24.72 18.50 25.21
CA VAL A 143 23.54 17.64 25.32
C VAL A 143 22.26 18.46 25.42
N ARG A 144 22.29 19.59 26.16
CA ARG A 144 21.15 20.52 26.26
C ARG A 144 20.81 21.13 24.91
N GLU A 145 21.80 21.58 24.15
CA GLU A 145 21.60 22.09 22.79
C GLU A 145 21.02 21.02 21.86
N HIS A 146 21.59 19.81 21.88
CA HIS A 146 21.07 18.70 21.08
C HIS A 146 19.62 18.34 21.42
N LEU A 147 19.26 18.40 22.71
CA LEU A 147 17.89 18.17 23.17
C LEU A 147 16.95 19.28 22.69
N HIS A 148 17.39 20.54 22.71
CA HIS A 148 16.63 21.67 22.14
C HIS A 148 16.40 21.51 20.63
N THR A 149 17.44 21.16 19.86
CA THR A 149 17.31 20.89 18.42
C THR A 149 16.35 19.73 18.16
N THR A 150 16.47 18.65 18.93
CA THR A 150 15.56 17.49 18.80
C THR A 150 14.12 17.87 19.11
N ARG A 151 13.91 18.65 20.19
CA ARG A 151 12.58 19.15 20.56
C ARG A 151 11.98 20.01 19.45
N GLN A 152 12.78 20.90 18.86
CA GLN A 152 12.33 21.76 17.75
C GLN A 152 11.95 20.94 16.53
N VAL A 153 12.77 19.97 16.12
CA VAL A 153 12.46 19.07 15.01
C VAL A 153 11.18 18.25 15.25
N LEU A 154 10.92 17.84 16.49
CA LEU A 154 9.66 17.16 16.83
C LEU A 154 8.46 18.11 16.75
N THR A 155 8.58 19.34 17.24
CA THR A 155 7.54 20.37 17.12
C THR A 155 7.22 20.64 15.64
N ASP A 156 8.23 20.89 14.80
CA ASP A 156 8.04 21.16 13.38
C ASP A 156 7.33 20.00 12.67
N LYS A 157 7.63 18.75 13.05
CA LYS A 157 6.93 17.57 12.54
C LYS A 157 5.50 17.44 13.03
N ILE A 158 5.21 17.86 14.26
CA ILE A 158 3.84 17.88 14.79
C ILE A 158 3.01 18.92 14.04
N ASP A 159 3.57 20.11 13.79
CA ASP A 159 2.90 21.16 13.01
C ASP A 159 2.69 20.74 11.55
N GLN A 160 3.68 20.05 10.96
CA GLN A 160 3.54 19.43 9.64
C GLN A 160 2.45 18.35 9.61
N LEU A 161 2.30 17.55 10.66
CA LEU A 161 1.21 16.57 10.74
C LEU A 161 -0.15 17.24 10.95
N GLY A 162 -0.22 18.30 11.75
CA GLY A 162 -1.42 19.11 11.95
C GLY A 162 -1.97 19.67 10.64
N SER A 163 -1.12 20.37 9.87
CA SER A 163 -1.50 20.89 8.55
C SER A 163 -1.93 19.81 7.55
N ARG A 164 -1.35 18.59 7.61
CA ARG A 164 -1.79 17.47 6.78
C ARG A 164 -3.15 16.92 7.20
N ILE A 165 -3.45 16.92 8.49
CA ILE A 165 -4.76 16.51 9.01
C ILE A 165 -5.82 17.52 8.58
N GLU A 166 -5.57 18.82 8.73
CA GLU A 166 -6.49 19.88 8.28
C GLU A 166 -6.76 19.79 6.77
N ASN A 167 -5.74 19.52 5.96
CA ASN A 167 -5.92 19.33 4.52
C ASN A 167 -6.73 18.06 4.19
N LEU A 168 -6.50 16.96 4.91
CA LEU A 168 -7.31 15.74 4.75
C LEU A 168 -8.74 15.93 5.21
N GLU A 169 -8.98 16.71 6.26
CA GLU A 169 -10.31 17.04 6.77
C GLU A 169 -11.05 17.95 5.78
N ALA A 170 -10.38 18.94 5.20
CA ALA A 170 -10.91 19.78 4.13
C ALA A 170 -11.26 18.94 2.88
N MET A 171 -10.35 18.06 2.44
CA MET A 171 -10.59 17.15 1.31
C MET A 171 -11.74 16.17 1.59
N THR A 172 -11.83 15.65 2.82
CA THR A 172 -12.93 14.77 3.21
C THR A 172 -14.25 15.53 3.27
N THR A 173 -14.25 16.78 3.74
CA THR A 173 -15.44 17.63 3.77
C THR A 173 -15.88 18.02 2.36
N ASP A 174 -14.94 18.28 1.46
CA ASP A 174 -15.20 18.53 0.04
C ASP A 174 -15.84 17.30 -0.63
N MET A 175 -15.27 16.10 -0.41
CA MET A 175 -15.85 14.84 -0.90
C MET A 175 -17.19 14.48 -0.23
N ALA A 176 -17.35 14.79 1.06
CA ALA A 176 -18.56 14.54 1.83
C ALA A 176 -19.65 15.59 1.57
N SER A 177 -19.31 16.72 0.95
CA SER A 177 -20.27 17.69 0.44
C SER A 177 -20.98 17.04 -0.75
N LYS A 178 -21.97 16.21 -0.40
CA LYS A 178 -23.03 15.48 -1.12
C LYS A 178 -22.97 15.30 -2.64
N GLN A 179 -22.53 16.29 -3.40
CA GLN A 179 -22.61 16.34 -4.85
C GLN A 179 -21.78 15.24 -5.54
N GLN A 180 -20.53 15.00 -5.14
CA GLN A 180 -19.75 13.92 -5.78
C GLN A 180 -20.31 12.52 -5.45
N LEU A 181 -20.81 12.31 -4.23
CA LEU A 181 -21.38 11.02 -3.84
C LEU A 181 -22.72 10.77 -4.54
N ASP A 182 -23.56 11.80 -4.64
CA ASP A 182 -24.84 11.74 -5.36
C ASP A 182 -24.60 11.55 -6.87
N ASP A 183 -23.64 12.25 -7.47
CA ASP A 183 -23.25 12.07 -8.88
C ASP A 183 -22.70 10.67 -9.15
N THR A 184 -21.86 10.14 -8.24
CA THR A 184 -21.35 8.76 -8.36
C THR A 184 -22.47 7.74 -8.17
N SER A 185 -23.41 7.99 -7.24
CA SER A 185 -24.58 7.13 -7.04
C SER A 185 -25.47 7.11 -8.27
N HIS A 186 -25.67 8.25 -8.93
CA HIS A 186 -26.42 8.35 -10.19
C HIS A 186 -25.70 7.60 -11.32
N GLN A 187 -24.39 7.77 -11.48
CA GLN A 187 -23.62 7.00 -12.48
C GLN A 187 -23.66 5.49 -12.24
N VAL A 188 -23.61 5.06 -10.97
CA VAL A 188 -23.74 3.64 -10.62
C VAL A 188 -25.15 3.14 -10.95
N GLN A 189 -26.20 3.92 -10.68
CA GLN A 189 -27.57 3.55 -11.02
C GLN A 189 -27.76 3.46 -12.54
N ASP A 190 -27.25 4.43 -13.32
CA ASP A 190 -27.30 4.42 -14.78
C ASP A 190 -26.54 3.21 -15.37
N ALA A 191 -25.40 2.84 -14.75
CA ALA A 191 -24.64 1.65 -15.13
C ALA A 191 -25.38 0.35 -14.82
N VAL A 192 -26.08 0.28 -13.68
CA VAL A 192 -26.93 -0.87 -13.30
C VAL A 192 -28.11 -1.00 -14.27
N ASP A 193 -28.75 0.11 -14.62
CA ASP A 193 -29.87 0.11 -15.57
C ASP A 193 -29.39 -0.32 -16.97
N SER A 194 -28.21 0.15 -17.40
CA SER A 194 -27.57 -0.29 -18.65
C SER A 194 -27.24 -1.79 -18.64
N LEU A 195 -26.77 -2.32 -17.50
CA LEU A 195 -26.49 -3.75 -17.34
C LEU A 195 -27.77 -4.60 -17.44
N SER A 196 -28.88 -4.13 -16.87
CA SER A 196 -30.17 -4.80 -17.00
C SER A 196 -30.64 -4.85 -18.46
N GLY A 197 -30.39 -3.77 -19.23
CA GLY A 197 -30.67 -3.72 -20.67
C GLY A 197 -29.83 -4.73 -21.46
N ILE A 198 -28.53 -4.86 -21.14
CA ILE A 198 -27.65 -5.86 -21.75
C ILE A 198 -28.13 -7.28 -21.40
N GLN A 199 -28.51 -7.53 -20.15
CA GLN A 199 -29.01 -8.85 -19.74
C GLN A 199 -30.29 -9.25 -20.48
N ASN A 200 -31.20 -8.29 -20.72
CA ASN A 200 -32.38 -8.51 -21.54
C ASN A 200 -32.03 -8.82 -23.00
N ALA A 201 -31.05 -8.10 -23.58
CA ALA A 201 -30.56 -8.34 -24.93
C ALA A 201 -29.89 -9.72 -25.08
N VAL A 202 -29.09 -10.13 -24.10
CA VAL A 202 -28.46 -11.46 -24.04
C VAL A 202 -29.53 -12.55 -23.96
N SER A 203 -30.57 -12.36 -23.14
CA SER A 203 -31.68 -13.32 -23.04
C SER A 203 -32.46 -13.43 -24.36
N ALA A 204 -32.66 -12.32 -25.06
CA ALA A 204 -33.30 -12.32 -26.38
C ALA A 204 -32.43 -13.02 -27.45
N LEU A 205 -31.12 -12.81 -27.41
CA LEU A 205 -30.16 -13.51 -28.28
C LEU A 205 -30.13 -15.01 -27.99
N GLN A 206 -30.13 -15.39 -26.72
CA GLN A 206 -30.16 -16.80 -26.32
C GLN A 206 -31.43 -17.48 -26.85
N ASN A 207 -32.61 -16.86 -26.68
CA ASN A 207 -33.85 -17.39 -27.26
C ASN A 207 -33.80 -17.49 -28.79
N SER A 208 -33.15 -16.54 -29.47
CA SER A 208 -32.99 -16.58 -30.93
C SER A 208 -32.04 -17.68 -31.39
N VAL A 209 -30.98 -17.95 -30.61
CA VAL A 209 -30.04 -19.06 -30.85
C VAL A 209 -30.74 -20.40 -30.64
N GLU A 210 -31.47 -20.57 -29.54
CA GLU A 210 -32.25 -21.79 -29.27
C GLU A 210 -33.31 -22.03 -30.36
N GLN A 211 -33.97 -20.97 -30.83
CA GLN A 211 -34.91 -21.06 -31.96
C GLN A 211 -34.20 -21.46 -33.27
N THR A 212 -33.00 -20.95 -33.50
CA THR A 212 -32.20 -21.28 -34.70
C THR A 212 -31.70 -22.71 -34.63
N GLU A 213 -31.26 -23.18 -33.47
CA GLU A 213 -30.86 -24.57 -33.23
C GLU A 213 -32.04 -25.52 -33.45
N GLY A 214 -33.23 -25.17 -32.97
CA GLY A 214 -34.46 -25.94 -33.24
C GLY A 214 -34.78 -26.04 -34.73
N LYS A 215 -34.68 -24.93 -35.47
CA LYS A 215 -34.83 -24.94 -36.94
C LYS A 215 -33.73 -25.76 -37.62
N GLN A 216 -32.50 -25.72 -37.11
CA GLN A 216 -31.38 -26.45 -37.69
C GLN A 216 -31.50 -27.98 -37.46
N GLN A 217 -32.04 -28.41 -36.32
CA GLN A 217 -32.45 -29.80 -36.09
C GLN A 217 -33.61 -30.22 -37.00
N GLU A 218 -34.54 -29.31 -37.30
CA GLU A 218 -35.63 -29.59 -38.25
C GLU A 218 -35.12 -29.74 -39.69
N ILE A 219 -34.08 -28.98 -40.05
CA ILE A 219 -33.35 -29.04 -41.33
C ILE A 219 -32.26 -30.13 -41.29
N SER A 220 -32.19 -30.94 -40.23
CA SER A 220 -31.16 -31.97 -40.09
C SER A 220 -31.09 -32.83 -41.34
N PRO A 221 -29.86 -33.11 -41.84
CA PRO A 221 -29.65 -33.91 -43.03
C PRO A 221 -30.38 -35.25 -42.95
N ASP A 222 -30.61 -35.84 -41.78
CA ASP A 222 -31.37 -37.10 -41.70
C ASP A 222 -32.86 -36.97 -42.07
N LYS A 223 -33.48 -35.80 -41.87
CA LYS A 223 -34.87 -35.54 -42.29
C LYS A 223 -34.97 -35.17 -43.76
N ILE A 224 -33.98 -34.43 -44.29
CA ILE A 224 -33.99 -33.96 -45.69
C ILE A 224 -33.38 -35.01 -46.63
N LEU A 225 -32.29 -35.66 -46.22
CA LEU A 225 -31.63 -36.74 -46.95
C LEU A 225 -32.18 -38.13 -46.60
N GLY A 226 -32.98 -38.30 -45.54
CA GLY A 226 -33.57 -39.61 -45.22
C GLY A 226 -34.49 -40.16 -46.33
N ASP A 227 -35.14 -39.25 -47.09
CA ASP A 227 -36.00 -39.60 -48.23
C ASP A 227 -35.26 -39.53 -49.58
N LEU A 228 -34.02 -39.04 -49.61
CA LEU A 228 -33.24 -38.97 -50.86
C LEU A 228 -32.90 -40.36 -51.43
N PRO A 229 -32.46 -41.37 -50.63
CA PRO A 229 -32.17 -42.71 -51.14
C PRO A 229 -33.39 -43.33 -51.81
N GLN A 230 -34.59 -43.18 -51.21
CA GLN A 230 -35.83 -43.67 -51.78
C GLN A 230 -36.22 -42.92 -53.05
N ARG A 231 -36.12 -41.58 -53.06
CA ARG A 231 -36.41 -40.77 -54.25
C ARG A 231 -35.43 -41.04 -55.39
N VAL A 232 -34.13 -41.20 -55.11
CA VAL A 232 -33.12 -41.58 -56.11
C VAL A 232 -33.41 -42.96 -56.67
N GLN A 233 -33.76 -43.93 -55.83
CA GLN A 233 -34.13 -45.28 -56.27
C GLN A 233 -35.39 -45.28 -57.15
N THR A 234 -36.43 -44.52 -56.80
CA THR A 234 -37.63 -44.38 -57.65
C THR A 234 -37.37 -43.65 -58.96
N LEU A 235 -36.46 -42.65 -58.97
CA LEU A 235 -36.07 -41.94 -60.20
C LEU A 235 -35.21 -42.84 -61.09
N GLU A 236 -34.33 -43.65 -60.53
CA GLU A 236 -33.49 -44.61 -61.25
C GLU A 236 -34.35 -45.74 -61.86
N GLU A 237 -35.38 -46.21 -61.14
CA GLU A 237 -36.38 -47.14 -61.67
C GLU A 237 -37.26 -46.51 -62.78
N GLN A 238 -37.68 -45.25 -62.63
CA GLN A 238 -38.40 -44.52 -63.68
C GLN A 238 -37.52 -44.24 -64.91
N GLN A 239 -36.23 -43.95 -64.72
CA GLN A 239 -35.30 -43.65 -65.80
C GLN A 239 -34.92 -44.91 -66.60
N ASN A 240 -34.89 -46.08 -65.96
CA ASN A 240 -34.71 -47.36 -66.63
C ASN A 240 -35.97 -47.81 -67.41
N ALA A 241 -37.15 -47.26 -67.11
CA ALA A 241 -38.41 -47.59 -67.76
C ALA A 241 -38.81 -46.64 -68.91
N VAL A 242 -38.10 -45.50 -69.08
CA VAL A 242 -38.44 -44.49 -70.08
C VAL A 242 -37.34 -44.40 -71.13
N GLU A 243 -37.69 -44.83 -72.34
CA GLU A 243 -36.90 -44.72 -73.56
C GLU A 243 -36.48 -43.26 -73.81
N ALA A 244 -35.17 -43.05 -74.03
CA ALA A 244 -34.44 -41.81 -74.31
C ALA A 244 -35.24 -40.49 -74.32
N PRO A 245 -35.28 -39.72 -73.21
CA PRO A 245 -35.88 -38.39 -73.21
C PRO A 245 -34.96 -37.37 -73.88
N GLU A 246 -35.58 -36.47 -74.65
CA GLU A 246 -34.94 -35.34 -75.31
C GLU A 246 -34.21 -34.41 -74.32
N PRO A 247 -33.14 -33.73 -74.75
CA PRO A 247 -32.30 -32.90 -73.89
C PRO A 247 -33.11 -31.77 -73.25
N VAL A 248 -33.26 -31.84 -71.92
CA VAL A 248 -33.94 -30.81 -71.12
C VAL A 248 -33.04 -29.57 -71.06
N ASP A 249 -33.60 -28.42 -71.43
CA ASP A 249 -32.94 -27.12 -71.40
C ASP A 249 -32.71 -26.66 -69.95
N ILE A 250 -31.46 -26.68 -69.52
CA ILE A 250 -31.00 -26.27 -68.17
C ILE A 250 -30.71 -24.77 -68.05
N SER A 251 -30.93 -23.98 -69.11
CA SER A 251 -30.69 -22.53 -69.10
C SER A 251 -31.42 -21.78 -67.99
N PRO A 252 -32.70 -22.06 -67.66
CA PRO A 252 -33.43 -21.34 -66.61
C PRO A 252 -32.80 -21.50 -65.22
N ILE A 253 -32.30 -22.69 -64.91
CA ILE A 253 -31.67 -22.99 -63.61
C ILE A 253 -30.34 -22.25 -63.48
N LYS A 254 -29.61 -22.11 -64.59
CA LYS A 254 -28.35 -21.36 -64.61
C LYS A 254 -28.58 -19.87 -64.38
N ASP A 255 -29.67 -19.33 -64.92
CA ASP A 255 -30.07 -17.94 -64.71
C ASP A 255 -30.49 -17.69 -63.25
N ASP A 256 -31.25 -18.60 -62.63
CA ASP A 256 -31.63 -18.51 -61.21
C ASP A 256 -30.42 -18.57 -60.26
N ILE A 257 -29.43 -19.43 -60.55
CA ILE A 257 -28.19 -19.50 -59.76
C ILE A 257 -27.41 -18.19 -59.84
N ASN A 258 -27.32 -17.60 -61.03
CA ASN A 258 -26.65 -16.31 -61.21
C ASN A 258 -27.40 -15.17 -60.50
N ALA A 259 -28.74 -15.19 -60.51
CA ALA A 259 -29.57 -14.25 -59.78
C ALA A 259 -29.34 -14.34 -58.26
N MET A 260 -29.34 -15.55 -57.69
CA MET A 260 -29.08 -15.74 -56.26
C MET A 260 -27.67 -15.33 -55.84
N GLN A 261 -26.66 -15.60 -56.68
CA GLN A 261 -25.29 -15.15 -56.40
C GLN A 261 -25.18 -13.62 -56.39
N SER A 262 -25.92 -12.94 -57.26
CA SER A 262 -26.00 -11.48 -57.29
C SER A 262 -26.68 -10.92 -56.02
N GLU A 263 -27.77 -11.52 -55.57
CA GLU A 263 -28.46 -11.11 -54.34
C GLU A 263 -27.58 -11.28 -53.10
N LEU A 264 -26.85 -12.39 -52.99
CA LEU A 264 -25.90 -12.63 -51.90
C LEU A 264 -24.78 -11.58 -51.85
N ALA A 265 -24.24 -11.19 -53.01
CA ALA A 265 -23.24 -10.13 -53.09
C ALA A 265 -23.82 -8.77 -52.61
N GLN A 266 -25.06 -8.47 -52.97
CA GLN A 266 -25.72 -7.22 -52.60
C GLN A 266 -26.07 -7.15 -51.11
N VAL A 267 -26.46 -8.28 -50.50
CA VAL A 267 -26.69 -8.37 -49.04
C VAL A 267 -25.40 -8.15 -48.27
N LYS A 268 -24.29 -8.73 -48.72
CA LYS A 268 -22.97 -8.54 -48.10
C LYS A 268 -22.54 -7.08 -48.13
N GLU A 269 -22.68 -6.41 -49.26
CA GLU A 269 -22.35 -4.98 -49.40
C GLU A 269 -23.19 -4.09 -48.45
N LYS A 270 -24.49 -4.37 -48.32
CA LYS A 270 -25.37 -3.64 -47.39
C LYS A 270 -24.96 -3.84 -45.93
N ALA A 271 -24.56 -5.05 -45.55
CA ALA A 271 -24.11 -5.35 -44.19
C ALA A 271 -22.81 -4.60 -43.84
N ASP A 272 -21.83 -4.61 -44.74
CA ASP A 272 -20.55 -3.90 -44.54
C ASP A 272 -20.77 -2.38 -44.41
N LYS A 273 -21.69 -1.82 -45.21
CA LYS A 273 -22.04 -0.40 -45.16
C LYS A 273 -22.76 -0.02 -43.86
N ALA A 274 -23.63 -0.87 -43.35
CA ALA A 274 -24.31 -0.64 -42.07
C ALA A 274 -23.32 -0.68 -40.89
N LEU A 275 -22.35 -1.60 -40.93
CA LEU A 275 -21.31 -1.72 -39.90
C LEU A 275 -20.40 -0.49 -39.87
N LEU A 276 -19.99 0.01 -41.04
CA LEU A 276 -19.23 1.27 -41.15
C LEU A 276 -20.01 2.49 -40.64
N ALA A 277 -21.32 2.55 -40.91
CA ALA A 277 -22.18 3.63 -40.41
C ALA A 277 -22.31 3.61 -38.88
N ALA A 278 -22.43 2.42 -38.28
CA ALA A 278 -22.47 2.25 -36.82
C ALA A 278 -21.16 2.70 -36.15
N ILE A 279 -20.00 2.34 -36.73
CA ILE A 279 -18.69 2.77 -36.23
C ILE A 279 -18.56 4.30 -36.30
N LYS A 280 -18.98 4.91 -37.42
CA LYS A 280 -18.90 6.36 -37.60
C LYS A 280 -19.79 7.14 -36.63
N ASN A 281 -20.96 6.60 -36.29
CA ASN A 281 -21.89 7.23 -35.35
C ASN A 281 -21.53 7.02 -33.87
N THR A 282 -20.67 6.04 -33.54
CA THR A 282 -20.21 5.79 -32.16
C THR A 282 -18.95 6.61 -31.82
N ALA A 283 -18.29 7.21 -32.81
CA ALA A 283 -17.02 7.93 -32.64
C ALA A 283 -17.13 9.46 -32.46
N ALA A 284 -18.33 10.06 -32.44
CA ALA A 284 -18.51 11.49 -32.19
C ALA A 284 -19.88 11.75 -31.55
N PRO A 285 -20.02 12.25 -30.30
CA PRO A 285 -19.12 13.16 -29.58
C PRO A 285 -18.96 12.84 -28.07
N ALA A 286 -17.78 12.42 -27.61
CA ALA A 286 -17.43 12.42 -26.18
C ALA A 286 -16.02 12.96 -25.88
N ALA A 287 -15.26 13.34 -26.91
CA ALA A 287 -13.85 13.71 -26.78
C ALA A 287 -13.54 15.22 -26.82
N SER A 288 -14.55 16.11 -26.91
CA SER A 288 -14.31 17.55 -27.12
C SER A 288 -14.71 18.48 -25.96
N GLN A 289 -15.10 17.98 -24.79
CA GLN A 289 -15.40 18.84 -23.62
C GLN A 289 -14.39 18.78 -22.46
N ALA A 290 -13.35 17.94 -22.52
CA ALA A 290 -12.41 17.77 -21.40
C ALA A 290 -11.07 18.52 -21.53
N VAL A 291 -10.83 19.28 -22.61
CA VAL A 291 -9.50 19.91 -22.87
C VAL A 291 -9.52 21.45 -22.76
N GLN A 292 -10.67 22.07 -22.50
CA GLN A 292 -10.80 23.54 -22.49
C GLN A 292 -10.79 24.21 -21.10
N ALA A 293 -10.59 23.46 -20.01
CA ALA A 293 -10.69 23.98 -18.65
C ALA A 293 -9.35 24.12 -17.87
N LEU A 294 -8.19 24.07 -18.54
CA LEU A 294 -6.89 24.04 -17.83
C LEU A 294 -5.81 24.97 -18.40
N GLN A 295 -6.21 26.02 -19.13
CA GLN A 295 -5.23 26.92 -19.74
C GLN A 295 -5.63 28.39 -19.68
N GLU A 296 -5.87 28.89 -18.46
CA GLU A 296 -5.81 30.32 -18.19
C GLU A 296 -5.58 30.56 -16.69
N GLU A 297 -4.31 30.69 -16.28
CA GLU A 297 -3.84 31.76 -15.39
C GLU A 297 -2.34 31.60 -15.11
N ALA A 298 -1.57 32.55 -15.65
CA ALA A 298 -0.32 33.03 -15.10
C ALA A 298 -0.47 34.55 -14.92
N PRO A 299 0.16 35.13 -13.89
CA PRO A 299 1.19 36.14 -14.16
C PRO A 299 2.42 35.90 -13.25
N GLU A 300 3.65 35.84 -13.77
CA GLU A 300 4.53 36.93 -14.24
C GLU A 300 5.25 37.70 -13.10
N SER A 301 6.60 37.64 -13.17
CA SER A 301 7.64 38.63 -12.79
C SER A 301 8.50 38.55 -11.49
N THR A 302 9.74 38.02 -11.65
CA THR A 302 11.09 38.71 -11.52
C THR A 302 11.66 39.10 -10.12
N PRO A 303 12.99 39.30 -9.86
CA PRO A 303 14.27 38.65 -10.29
C PRO A 303 15.21 38.17 -9.13
N GLU A 304 16.28 37.46 -9.52
CA GLU A 304 17.65 37.21 -8.96
C GLU A 304 18.35 38.35 -8.14
N PRO A 305 19.59 38.23 -7.53
CA PRO A 305 20.67 37.21 -7.71
C PRO A 305 21.60 36.82 -6.50
N ALA A 306 22.50 35.85 -6.78
CA ALA A 306 23.94 35.74 -6.43
C ALA A 306 24.51 35.07 -5.14
N SER A 307 25.52 34.19 -5.38
CA SER A 307 26.83 34.04 -4.68
C SER A 307 26.91 33.17 -3.39
N THR A 308 27.92 32.34 -3.04
CA THR A 308 29.30 32.03 -3.51
C THR A 308 29.86 30.76 -2.78
N LEU A 309 30.69 29.95 -3.47
CA LEU A 309 31.92 29.18 -3.09
C LEU A 309 32.12 28.39 -1.74
N GLN A 310 32.72 27.20 -1.92
CA GLN A 310 33.97 26.65 -1.33
C GLN A 310 34.04 25.68 -0.11
N SER A 311 34.70 24.54 -0.39
CA SER A 311 35.82 23.91 0.37
C SER A 311 35.60 22.56 1.10
N ALA A 312 36.40 21.57 0.69
CA ALA A 312 36.80 20.34 1.42
C ALA A 312 37.94 20.67 2.45
N PRO A 313 38.59 19.76 3.24
CA PRO A 313 39.00 18.38 2.89
C PRO A 313 39.15 17.29 4.02
N GLN A 314 39.56 16.06 3.59
CA GLN A 314 40.27 14.95 4.30
C GLN A 314 39.50 14.08 5.34
N SER A 315 39.64 12.74 5.51
CA SER A 315 40.50 11.66 4.95
C SER A 315 40.12 10.26 5.53
N VAL A 316 39.92 9.22 4.67
CA VAL A 316 40.42 7.79 4.65
C VAL A 316 40.29 6.87 5.93
N PRO A 317 40.09 5.51 5.89
CA PRO A 317 40.34 4.51 4.80
C PRO A 317 39.26 3.46 4.43
N THR A 318 39.28 3.11 3.14
CA THR A 318 39.24 1.81 2.42
C THR A 318 38.80 0.52 3.14
N PRO A 319 37.97 -0.33 2.49
CA PRO A 319 38.54 -1.50 1.82
C PRO A 319 38.00 -1.77 0.40
N ALA A 320 38.89 -2.33 -0.43
CA ALA A 320 38.66 -3.20 -1.59
C ALA A 320 37.73 -2.70 -2.71
N VAL A 321 38.35 -2.05 -3.69
CA VAL A 321 37.86 -1.96 -5.07
C VAL A 321 37.99 -3.34 -5.71
N SER A 322 36.87 -4.07 -5.75
CA SER A 322 36.60 -5.02 -6.84
C SER A 322 36.20 -4.19 -8.05
N GLU A 323 36.78 -4.48 -9.21
CA GLU A 323 36.37 -3.92 -10.49
C GLU A 323 34.85 -4.06 -10.65
N GLU A 324 34.13 -2.93 -10.59
CA GLU A 324 32.70 -2.86 -10.82
C GLU A 324 32.44 -3.18 -12.28
N GLU A 325 32.28 -4.47 -12.60
CA GLU A 325 31.37 -4.83 -13.67
C GLU A 325 30.08 -4.06 -13.40
N LYS A 326 29.68 -3.18 -14.34
CA LYS A 326 28.35 -2.56 -14.38
C LYS A 326 27.31 -3.67 -14.55
N GLY A 327 27.16 -4.49 -13.53
CA GLY A 327 26.16 -5.53 -13.47
C GLY A 327 24.81 -4.87 -13.62
N GLU A 328 24.02 -5.36 -14.56
CA GLU A 328 22.64 -4.95 -14.73
C GLU A 328 21.94 -5.01 -13.36
N HIS A 329 21.19 -3.96 -13.02
CA HIS A 329 20.42 -3.95 -11.78
C HIS A 329 19.46 -5.15 -11.74
N ARG A 330 19.29 -5.78 -10.57
CA ARG A 330 18.53 -7.04 -10.41
C ARG A 330 17.10 -6.97 -10.97
N ILE A 331 16.48 -5.79 -11.01
CA ILE A 331 15.15 -5.60 -11.59
C ILE A 331 15.08 -5.97 -13.07
N PHE A 332 16.19 -5.83 -13.81
CA PHE A 332 16.26 -6.14 -15.24
C PHE A 332 16.25 -7.65 -15.51
N SER A 333 16.54 -8.50 -14.53
CA SER A 333 16.41 -9.95 -14.69
C SER A 333 14.97 -10.43 -14.90
N TYR A 334 13.98 -9.58 -14.63
CA TYR A 334 12.56 -9.87 -14.83
C TYR A 334 12.02 -9.38 -16.18
N PHE A 335 12.86 -8.74 -17.00
CA PHE A 335 12.49 -8.28 -18.34
C PHE A 335 13.25 -9.10 -19.37
N ASP A 336 12.52 -9.94 -20.10
CA ASP A 336 13.08 -10.80 -21.15
C ASP A 336 13.52 -9.98 -22.37
N GLU A 337 12.75 -8.95 -22.72
CA GLU A 337 13.01 -8.10 -23.88
C GLU A 337 13.96 -6.95 -23.54
N PRO A 338 15.07 -6.75 -24.29
CA PRO A 338 16.00 -5.66 -24.03
C PRO A 338 15.37 -4.28 -24.24
N ALA A 339 14.40 -4.17 -25.15
CA ALA A 339 13.64 -2.93 -25.39
C ALA A 339 12.88 -2.45 -24.15
N ASP A 340 12.41 -3.37 -23.30
CA ASP A 340 11.73 -3.00 -22.05
C ASP A 340 12.69 -2.50 -20.99
N LYS A 341 13.88 -3.08 -20.92
CA LYS A 341 14.94 -2.64 -20.01
C LYS A 341 15.32 -1.19 -20.32
N GLU A 342 15.49 -0.88 -21.61
CA GLU A 342 15.79 0.47 -22.09
C GLU A 342 14.63 1.44 -21.80
N LYS A 343 13.40 1.04 -22.10
CA LYS A 343 12.21 1.84 -21.77
C LYS A 343 12.09 2.12 -20.27
N LEU A 344 12.46 1.16 -19.40
CA LEU A 344 12.43 1.35 -17.95
C LEU A 344 13.47 2.37 -17.50
N ALA A 345 14.68 2.27 -18.05
CA ALA A 345 15.75 3.22 -17.78
C ALA A 345 15.35 4.65 -18.24
N GLU A 346 14.78 4.78 -19.44
CA GLU A 346 14.31 6.06 -19.98
C GLU A 346 13.19 6.67 -19.13
N LEU A 347 12.18 5.88 -18.76
CA LEU A 347 11.08 6.36 -17.93
C LEU A 347 11.56 6.77 -16.53
N VAL A 348 12.48 6.01 -15.91
CA VAL A 348 13.06 6.41 -14.62
C VAL A 348 13.87 7.69 -14.78
N ALA A 349 14.70 7.82 -15.83
CA ALA A 349 15.46 9.03 -16.11
C ALA A 349 14.54 10.25 -16.30
N SER A 350 13.42 10.09 -17.01
CA SER A 350 12.42 11.15 -17.22
C SER A 350 11.76 11.64 -15.91
N THR A 351 11.80 10.83 -14.85
CA THR A 351 11.23 11.17 -13.54
C THR A 351 12.23 11.85 -12.60
N LEU A 352 13.54 11.75 -12.87
CA LEU A 352 14.58 12.33 -12.02
C LEU A 352 14.49 13.85 -11.93
N GLY A 353 14.09 14.52 -13.01
CA GLY A 353 13.93 15.98 -13.05
C GLY A 353 12.58 16.52 -12.57
N LYS A 354 11.66 15.67 -12.06
CA LYS A 354 10.26 16.05 -11.76
C LYS A 354 9.90 16.07 -10.27
N ASP A 355 10.87 16.00 -9.35
CA ASP A 355 10.68 15.95 -7.89
C ASP A 355 9.58 14.99 -7.40
N MET A 356 9.40 13.87 -8.10
CA MET A 356 8.37 12.90 -7.76
C MET A 356 8.77 12.05 -6.54
N SER A 357 7.81 11.76 -5.66
CA SER A 357 8.02 10.77 -4.59
C SER A 357 8.21 9.36 -5.17
N TYR A 358 8.90 8.46 -4.45
CA TYR A 358 9.08 7.06 -4.91
C TYR A 358 7.75 6.37 -5.26
N LYS A 359 6.67 6.68 -4.54
CA LYS A 359 5.33 6.13 -4.81
C LYS A 359 4.77 6.67 -6.13
N HIS A 360 4.95 7.97 -6.40
CA HIS A 360 4.53 8.58 -7.66
C HIS A 360 5.31 8.03 -8.84
N VAL A 361 6.64 7.88 -8.70
CA VAL A 361 7.48 7.25 -9.73
C VAL A 361 7.02 5.83 -10.01
N LEU A 362 6.81 4.99 -8.99
CA LEU A 362 6.30 3.62 -9.18
C LEU A 362 4.95 3.59 -9.91
N ASN A 363 3.99 4.41 -9.50
CA ASN A 363 2.68 4.47 -10.14
C ASN A 363 2.79 4.94 -11.60
N PHE A 364 3.64 5.93 -11.87
CA PHE A 364 3.93 6.41 -13.21
C PHE A 364 4.52 5.29 -14.08
N LEU A 365 5.53 4.57 -13.57
CA LEU A 365 6.13 3.45 -14.28
C LEU A 365 5.10 2.34 -14.59
N VAL A 366 4.27 1.96 -13.61
CA VAL A 366 3.22 0.95 -13.81
C VAL A 366 2.20 1.38 -14.88
N LYS A 367 1.84 2.67 -14.90
CA LYS A 367 0.92 3.24 -15.90
C LYS A 367 1.50 3.20 -17.31
N GLU A 368 2.75 3.63 -17.48
CA GLU A 368 3.41 3.74 -18.79
C GLU A 368 3.85 2.39 -19.39
N PHE A 369 4.08 1.38 -18.54
CA PHE A 369 4.40 0.02 -18.98
C PHE A 369 3.17 -0.82 -19.37
N GLY A 370 1.96 -0.36 -19.02
CA GLY A 370 0.73 -1.12 -19.23
C GLY A 370 0.57 -2.29 -18.25
N PRO A 371 -0.55 -3.04 -18.35
CA PRO A 371 -0.99 -3.96 -17.30
C PRO A 371 -0.06 -5.17 -17.09
N ILE A 372 0.56 -5.69 -18.16
CA ILE A 372 1.40 -6.89 -18.07
C ILE A 372 2.77 -6.55 -17.47
N LYS A 373 3.48 -5.59 -18.06
CA LYS A 373 4.83 -5.21 -17.63
C LYS A 373 4.81 -4.36 -16.35
N GLY A 374 3.75 -3.57 -16.14
CA GLY A 374 3.48 -2.88 -14.88
C GLY A 374 3.25 -3.84 -13.71
N LYS A 375 2.80 -5.08 -13.95
CA LYS A 375 2.69 -6.11 -12.91
C LYS A 375 4.05 -6.49 -12.34
N ILE A 376 5.11 -6.53 -13.15
CA ILE A 376 6.47 -6.85 -12.71
C ILE A 376 6.97 -5.77 -11.73
N ILE A 377 6.79 -4.50 -12.09
CA ILE A 377 7.19 -3.33 -11.29
C ILE A 377 6.42 -3.30 -9.96
N SER A 378 5.11 -3.54 -10.00
CA SER A 378 4.27 -3.57 -8.80
C SER A 378 4.48 -4.81 -7.92
N SER A 379 4.90 -5.94 -8.50
CA SER A 379 5.23 -7.16 -7.74
C SER A 379 6.57 -7.07 -7.02
N HIS A 380 7.49 -6.23 -7.49
CA HIS A 380 8.83 -6.07 -6.92
C HIS A 380 9.16 -4.62 -6.51
N PRO A 381 8.36 -4.00 -5.62
CA PRO A 381 8.48 -2.58 -5.31
C PRO A 381 9.80 -2.21 -4.60
N SER A 382 10.44 -3.15 -3.90
CA SER A 382 11.77 -2.94 -3.29
C SER A 382 12.85 -2.81 -4.36
N LEU A 383 12.90 -3.75 -5.32
CA LEU A 383 13.87 -3.74 -6.42
C LEU A 383 13.70 -2.52 -7.31
N SER A 384 12.46 -2.14 -7.64
CA SER A 384 12.21 -0.93 -8.42
C SER A 384 12.66 0.34 -7.66
N LYS A 385 12.44 0.41 -6.33
CA LYS A 385 12.95 1.53 -5.51
C LYS A 385 14.46 1.58 -5.45
N ASP A 386 15.12 0.43 -5.32
CA ASP A 386 16.58 0.36 -5.30
C ASP A 386 17.17 0.85 -6.61
N TYR A 387 16.57 0.47 -7.75
CA TYR A 387 16.95 0.98 -9.06
C TYR A 387 16.77 2.50 -9.17
N ILE A 388 15.61 3.03 -8.78
CA ILE A 388 15.34 4.47 -8.78
C ILE A 388 16.37 5.22 -7.90
N ARG A 389 16.73 4.65 -6.74
CA ARG A 389 17.74 5.22 -5.84
C ARG A 389 19.12 5.20 -6.49
N GLN A 390 19.49 4.13 -7.19
CA GLN A 390 20.74 4.04 -7.93
C GLN A 390 20.81 5.11 -9.03
N CYS A 391 19.73 5.28 -9.80
CA CYS A 391 19.64 6.33 -10.82
C CYS A 391 19.76 7.74 -10.23
N ARG A 392 19.11 8.01 -9.08
CA ARG A 392 19.22 9.30 -8.37
C ARG A 392 20.59 9.58 -7.77
N LYS A 393 21.37 8.54 -7.49
CA LYS A 393 22.73 8.69 -6.95
C LYS A 393 23.75 9.01 -8.06
N ASN A 394 23.46 8.57 -9.28
CA ASN A 394 24.33 8.72 -10.45
C ASN A 394 24.03 9.97 -11.27
N HIS A 395 22.96 10.70 -10.96
CA HIS A 395 22.55 11.97 -11.54
C HIS A 395 22.70 13.06 -10.49
#